data_AF-A0A166C263-F1
#
_entry.id   AF-A0A166C263-F1
#
_cell.length_a   1.000
_cell.length_b   1.000
_cell.length_c   1.000
_cell.angle_alpha   90.00
_cell.angle_beta   90.00
_cell.angle_gamma   90.00
#
_symmetry.space_group_name_H-M   'P 1'
#
loop_
_entity.id
_entity.type
_entity.pdbx_description
1 polymer ?
#
loop_
_entity_poly.entity_id
_entity_poly.type
_entity_poly.pdbx_seq_one_letter_code
_entity_poly.pdbx_strand_id
1 'polypeptide(L)' 'MKIYLDTCCYNRPLDDQSQLEIQLETIAKMDIQEKIRDGAYHMVWSYMLNLENKSNPKKKENFYTIMGK' A
#
# COMPACT_ATOMS: atom_id res chain seq x y z
N MET A 1 -8.33 14.93 0.90
CA MET A 1 -7.14 14.84 1.80
C MET A 1 -6.09 13.95 1.16
N LYS A 2 -4.79 14.26 1.31
CA LYS A 2 -3.69 13.43 0.77
C LYS A 2 -3.21 12.46 1.85
N ILE A 3 -3.08 11.18 1.51
CA ILE A 3 -2.64 10.14 2.45
C ILE A 3 -1.43 9.42 1.85
N TYR A 4 -0.35 9.35 2.64
CA TYR A 4 0.80 8.51 2.34
C TYR A 4 0.65 7.18 3.10
N LEU A 5 0.72 6.07 2.39
CA LEU A 5 0.76 4.73 2.98
C LEU A 5 2.20 4.21 2.90
N ASP A 6 2.73 3.78 4.04
CA ASP A 6 4.00 3.07 4.07
C ASP A 6 3.83 1.68 3.41
N THR A 7 4.92 1.16 2.86
CA THR A 7 4.97 -0.15 2.19
C THR A 7 4.57 -1.27 3.14
N CYS A 8 4.96 -1.17 4.42
CA CYS A 8 4.60 -2.16 5.43
C CYS A 8 3.08 -2.25 5.69
N CYS A 9 2.34 -1.15 5.50
CA CYS A 9 0.88 -1.14 5.65
C CYS A 9 0.18 -2.08 4.64
N TYR A 10 0.79 -2.34 3.49
CA TYR A 10 0.24 -3.28 2.50
C TYR A 10 0.37 -4.73 2.92
N ASN A 11 1.35 -5.04 3.78
CA ASN A 11 1.59 -6.40 4.27
C ASN A 11 0.73 -6.76 5.48
N ARG A 12 0.16 -5.77 6.19
CA ARG A 12 -0.67 -6.01 7.39
C ARG A 12 -1.79 -7.05 7.23
N PRO A 13 -2.56 -7.09 6.12
CA PRO A 13 -3.56 -8.13 5.92
C PRO A 13 -2.99 -9.55 5.74
N LEU A 14 -1.69 -9.66 5.45
CA LEU A 14 -0.96 -10.91 5.24
C LEU A 14 -0.16 -11.33 6.48
N ASP A 15 0.03 -10.42 7.44
CA ASP A 15 0.69 -10.70 8.71
C ASP A 15 -0.15 -11.66 9.57
N ASP A 16 0.46 -12.27 10.59
CA ASP A 16 -0.23 -13.16 11.52
C ASP A 16 -1.35 -12.41 12.27
N GLN A 17 -2.59 -12.78 11.98
CA GLN A 17 -3.78 -12.17 12.57
C GLN A 17 -4.07 -12.69 13.99
N SER A 18 -3.18 -13.46 14.63
CA SER A 18 -3.37 -13.94 16.00
C SER A 18 -3.44 -12.80 17.03
N GLN A 19 -2.87 -11.63 16.72
CA GLN A 19 -2.87 -10.46 17.59
C GLN A 19 -3.96 -9.46 17.19
N LEU A 20 -4.71 -8.97 18.18
CA LEU A 20 -5.78 -8.00 17.97
C LEU A 20 -5.29 -6.70 17.33
N GLU A 21 -4.08 -6.25 17.67
CA GLU A 21 -3.47 -5.06 17.08
C GLU A 21 -3.36 -5.17 15.55
N ILE A 22 -2.82 -6.31 15.07
CA ILE A 22 -2.66 -6.57 13.63
C ILE A 22 -4.02 -6.64 12.93
N GLN A 23 -5.04 -7.20 13.57
CA GLN A 23 -6.41 -7.22 13.04
C GLN A 23 -6.98 -5.80 12.89
N LEU A 24 -6.83 -4.96 13.92
CA LEU A 24 -7.33 -3.59 13.90
C LEU A 24 -6.59 -2.74 12.86
N GLU A 25 -5.27 -2.88 12.75
CA GLU A 25 -4.47 -2.22 11.71
C GLU A 25 -4.91 -2.64 10.30
N THR A 26 -5.19 -3.94 10.11
CA THR A 26 -5.68 -4.47 8.85
C THR A 26 -7.03 -3.86 8.45
N ILE A 27 -7.99 -3.81 9.39
CA ILE A 27 -9.32 -3.21 9.16
C ILE A 27 -9.19 -1.72 8.84
N ALA A 28 -8.42 -0.97 9.65
CA ALA A 28 -8.23 0.47 9.45
C ALA A 28 -7.60 0.77 8.08
N LYS A 29 -6.59 -0.01 7.68
CA LYS A 29 -5.98 0.10 6.36
C LYS A 29 -6.98 -0.20 5.24
N MET A 30 -7.83 -1.22 5.39
CA MET A 30 -8.85 -1.54 4.38
C MET A 30 -9.87 -0.42 4.19
N ASP A 31 -10.37 0.17 5.29
CA ASP A 31 -11.27 1.33 5.25
C ASP A 31 -10.62 2.55 4.56
N ILE A 32 -9.34 2.83 4.86
CA ILE A 32 -8.61 3.89 4.18
C ILE A 32 -8.49 3.61 2.67
N GLN A 33 -8.26 2.36 2.28
CA GLN A 33 -8.15 1.98 0.87
C GLN A 33 -9.48 2.08 0.12
N GLU A 34 -10.60 1.76 0.77
CA GLU A 34 -11.94 1.95 0.21
C GLU A 34 -12.22 3.44 -0.02
N LYS A 35 -11.93 4.29 0.97
CA LYS A 35 -12.07 5.75 0.82
C LYS A 35 -11.15 6.36 -0.23
N ILE A 36 -9.98 5.77 -0.47
CA ILE A 36 -9.13 6.13 -1.61
C ILE A 36 -9.80 5.76 -2.94
N ARG A 37 -10.38 4.55 -3.03
CA ARG A 37 -11.08 4.06 -4.23
C ARG A 37 -12.31 4.91 -4.56
N ASP A 38 -13.04 5.35 -3.55
CA ASP A 38 -14.22 6.21 -3.68
C ASP A 38 -13.86 7.68 -3.96
N GLY A 39 -12.57 8.01 -4.04
CA GLY A 39 -12.07 9.34 -4.37
C GLY A 39 -12.11 10.34 -3.20
N ALA A 40 -12.57 9.93 -2.01
CA ALA A 40 -12.56 10.76 -0.81
C ALA A 40 -11.13 11.13 -0.38
N TYR A 41 -10.19 10.20 -0.57
CA TYR A 41 -8.76 10.40 -0.30
C TYR A 41 -7.92 10.25 -1.57
N HIS A 42 -6.88 11.07 -1.67
CA HIS A 42 -5.90 10.97 -2.73
C HIS A 42 -4.64 10.31 -2.17
N MET A 43 -4.36 9.10 -2.62
CA MET A 43 -3.14 8.40 -2.26
C MET A 43 -1.94 9.12 -2.88
N VAL A 44 -0.95 9.43 -2.06
CA VAL A 44 0.35 9.95 -2.49
C VAL A 44 1.43 8.92 -2.17
N TRP A 45 2.36 8.74 -3.10
CA TRP A 45 3.54 7.90 -2.91
C TRP A 45 4.79 8.75 -3.14
N SER A 46 5.86 8.46 -2.42
CA SER A 46 7.13 9.16 -2.56
C SER A 46 7.90 8.51 -3.68
N TYR A 47 8.38 9.33 -4.61
CA TYR A 47 9.20 8.98 -5.76
C TYR A 47 10.49 8.18 -5.41
N MET A 48 10.90 8.11 -4.14
CA MET A 48 12.11 7.39 -3.71
C MET A 48 12.08 5.89 -4.03
N LEU A 49 10.90 5.24 -3.99
CA LEU A 49 10.72 3.84 -4.39
C LEU A 49 10.87 3.60 -5.91
N ASN A 50 10.68 4.65 -6.74
CA ASN A 50 10.89 4.59 -8.19
C ASN A 50 12.37 4.76 -8.57
N LEU A 51 13.14 5.50 -7.77
CA LEU A 51 14.58 5.70 -8.02
C LEU A 51 15.40 4.46 -7.66
N GLU A 52 15.09 3.79 -6.56
CA GLU A 52 15.81 2.56 -6.15
C GLU A 52 15.57 1.40 -7.13
N ASN A 53 14.35 1.27 -7.67
CA ASN A 53 13.98 0.23 -8.63
C ASN A 53 14.55 0.43 -10.04
N LYS A 54 15.00 1.64 -10.41
CA LYS A 54 15.60 1.87 -11.75
C LYS A 54 16.96 1.18 -11.95
N SER A 55 17.63 0.79 -10.87
CA SER A 55 18.93 0.11 -10.93
C SER A 55 18.82 -1.42 -10.89
N ASN A 56 17.61 -2.00 -10.81
CA ASN A 56 17.44 -3.46 -10.73
C ASN A 56 17.03 -4.06 -12.09
N PRO A 57 17.90 -4.82 -12.78
CA PRO A 57 17.63 -5.36 -14.11
C PRO A 57 16.63 -6.54 -14.16
N LYS A 58 16.03 -6.94 -13.03
CA LYS A 58 15.00 -7.98 -12.99
C LYS A 58 13.61 -7.35 -12.91
N LYS A 59 13.08 -7.00 -14.09
CA LYS A 59 11.63 -6.78 -14.29
C LYS A 59 10.88 -8.02 -13.80
N LYS A 60 10.11 -7.90 -12.72
CA LYS A 60 8.93 -8.75 -12.49
C LYS A 60 8.01 -8.09 -11.47
N GLU A 61 6.84 -7.71 -11.96
CA GLU A 61 5.61 -7.36 -11.23
C GLU A 61 5.74 -6.20 -10.24
N ASN A 62 5.90 -5.00 -10.81
CA ASN A 62 5.83 -3.77 -10.04
C ASN A 62 4.41 -3.52 -9.53
N PHE A 63 4.31 -2.80 -8.42
CA PHE A 63 3.10 -2.25 -7.77
C PHE A 63 2.00 -1.76 -8.74
N TYR A 64 2.38 -1.26 -9.92
CA TYR A 64 1.48 -0.83 -10.99
C TYR A 64 0.59 -1.95 -11.54
N THR A 65 1.12 -3.17 -11.64
CA THR A 65 0.37 -4.36 -12.08
C THR A 65 -0.70 -4.74 -11.06
N ILE A 66 -0.43 -4.53 -9.77
CA ILE A 66 -1.36 -4.84 -8.66
C ILE A 66 -2.45 -3.76 -8.54
N MET A 67 -2.15 -2.51 -8.89
CA MET A 67 -3.08 -1.37 -8.82
C MET A 67 -3.89 -1.16 -10.11
N GLY A 68 -3.79 -2.05 -11.10
CA GLY A 68 -4.67 -2.08 -12.27
C GLY A 68 -4.65 -0.80 -13.12
N LYS A 69 -3.48 -0.18 -13.32
CA LYS A 69 -3.31 0.91 -14.30
C LYS A 69 -2.57 0.44 -15.54
#